data_AF-A0AA42YJV0-F1
#
_entry.id   AF-A0AA42YJV0-F1
#
_cell.length_a   1.000
_cell.length_b   1.000
_cell.length_c   1.000
_cell.angle_alpha   90.00
_cell.angle_beta   90.00
_cell.angle_gamma   90.00
#
_symmetry.space_group_name_H-M   'P 1'
#
loop_
_entity.id
_entity.type
_entity.pdbx_description
1 polymer ?
#
loop_
_entity_poly.entity_id
_entity_poly.type
_entity_poly.pdbx_seq_one_letter_code
_entity_poly.pdbx_strand_id
1 'polypeptide(L)'
;FAWHMSNVPGVQSVIALPGIAKVINSGWNEGALAWRVLPRNPSVLAQSVTYVPTSTGLLNDDCSVMPVMMFTADHRAETIDAIVAEVKAFDAEFGSDEVDFRLATGNVGVMAATNEAVSAAQFPMLLYVFSAIIVLCLVTFRSLRATLCIVLPLALVSLLAYALMTLLEIGLKVSTLPVVALGVGIGVDYGIYIYSRFRSILAAGKSVPEAYRETLTVTGNGVVFTGLTLAVGVATWIFSPLKFQADMGILLTFMFLVNMLGAILILPALAHYLLGGRRQSG
;
A
#
# COMPACT_ATOMS: atom_id res chain seq x y z
N PHE A 1 -19.17 21.65 11.00
CA PHE A 1 -18.09 20.65 11.10
C PHE A 1 -18.26 19.65 12.24
N ALA A 2 -18.01 19.97 13.52
CA ALA A 2 -17.97 18.95 14.61
C ALA A 2 -19.26 18.10 14.74
N TRP A 3 -20.44 18.71 14.56
CA TRP A 3 -21.72 17.98 14.54
C TRP A 3 -21.83 17.04 13.32
N HIS A 4 -21.38 17.47 12.14
CA HIS A 4 -21.33 16.64 10.93
C HIS A 4 -20.48 15.40 11.16
N MET A 5 -19.23 15.60 11.60
CA MET A 5 -18.28 14.51 11.85
C MET A 5 -18.75 13.53 12.93
N SER A 6 -19.55 13.98 13.90
CA SER A 6 -20.11 13.10 14.94
C SER A 6 -21.16 12.12 14.41
N ASN A 7 -21.72 12.38 13.22
CA ASN A 7 -22.70 11.51 12.55
C ASN A 7 -22.06 10.64 11.46
N VAL A 8 -20.76 10.79 11.20
CA VAL A 8 -20.04 9.98 10.21
C VAL A 8 -19.83 8.56 10.77
N PRO A 9 -20.20 7.51 10.01
CA PRO A 9 -19.95 6.13 10.42
C PRO A 9 -18.49 5.89 10.80
N GLY A 10 -18.26 5.26 11.95
CA GLY A 10 -16.92 4.98 12.47
C GLY A 10 -16.32 6.06 13.35
N VAL A 11 -16.97 7.23 13.51
CA VAL A 11 -16.63 8.22 14.54
C VAL A 11 -17.42 7.91 15.82
N GLN A 12 -16.73 7.66 16.93
CA GLN A 12 -17.36 7.39 18.24
C GLN A 12 -17.63 8.67 19.03
N SER A 13 -16.69 9.61 19.01
CA SER A 13 -16.87 10.90 19.69
C SER A 13 -16.04 11.99 19.03
N VAL A 14 -16.53 13.22 19.17
CA VAL A 14 -15.85 14.41 18.68
C VAL A 14 -15.76 15.42 19.82
N ILE A 15 -14.54 15.89 20.09
CA ILE A 15 -14.27 16.96 21.04
C ILE A 15 -13.82 18.18 20.26
N ALA A 16 -14.56 19.27 20.41
CA ALA A 16 -14.29 20.55 19.74
C ALA A 16 -14.67 21.70 20.66
N LEU A 17 -14.01 22.85 20.47
CA LEU A 17 -14.26 24.07 21.24
C LEU A 17 -15.75 24.47 21.30
N PRO A 18 -16.53 24.43 20.20
CA PRO A 18 -17.95 24.77 20.24
C PRO A 18 -18.78 23.78 21.09
N GLY A 19 -18.34 22.53 21.23
CA GLY A 19 -18.99 21.54 22.08
C GLY A 19 -18.78 21.83 23.56
N ILE A 20 -17.56 22.22 23.94
CA ILE A 20 -17.24 22.63 25.30
C ILE A 20 -17.93 23.95 25.67
N ALA A 21 -17.95 24.92 24.76
CA ALA A 21 -18.62 26.19 24.97
C ALA A 21 -20.11 26.02 25.33
N LYS A 22 -20.81 25.05 24.71
CA LYS A 22 -22.21 24.72 25.07
C LYS A 22 -22.34 24.22 26.51
N VAL A 23 -21.40 23.39 26.96
CA VAL A 23 -21.40 22.84 28.32
C VAL A 23 -21.11 23.95 29.33
N ILE A 24 -20.11 24.80 29.07
CA ILE A 24 -19.78 25.95 29.92
C ILE A 24 -20.96 26.92 30.00
N ASN A 25 -21.60 27.23 28.87
CA ASN A 25 -22.79 28.09 28.85
C ASN A 25 -23.92 27.52 29.72
N SER A 26 -24.20 26.22 29.65
CA SER A 26 -25.17 25.60 30.56
C SER A 26 -24.72 25.65 32.02
N GLY A 27 -23.42 25.52 32.29
CA GLY A 27 -22.86 25.63 33.64
C GLY A 27 -23.06 27.01 34.28
N TRP A 28 -22.93 28.09 33.49
CA TRP A 28 -23.25 29.45 33.93
C TRP A 28 -24.74 29.70 34.16
N ASN A 29 -25.60 28.81 33.64
CA ASN A 29 -27.05 28.85 33.79
C ASN A 29 -27.54 27.66 34.62
N GLU A 30 -26.92 27.45 35.79
CA GLU A 30 -27.31 26.44 36.79
C GLU A 30 -27.34 24.98 36.27
N GLY A 31 -26.61 24.69 35.19
CA GLY A 31 -26.60 23.36 34.55
C GLY A 31 -27.86 23.05 33.73
N ALA A 32 -28.73 24.04 33.48
CA ALA A 32 -29.97 23.82 32.76
C ALA A 32 -29.72 23.37 31.31
N LEU A 33 -30.30 22.23 30.94
CA LEU A 33 -30.12 21.62 29.61
C LEU A 33 -30.58 22.52 28.46
N ALA A 34 -31.58 23.38 28.70
CA ALA A 34 -32.05 24.36 27.72
C ALA A 34 -30.95 25.35 27.26
N TRP A 35 -29.96 25.60 28.14
CA TRP A 35 -28.84 26.49 27.87
C TRP A 35 -27.62 25.78 27.27
N ARG A 36 -27.71 24.47 26.99
CA ARG A 36 -26.64 23.69 26.32
C ARG A 36 -26.61 23.93 24.81
N VAL A 37 -26.62 25.20 24.44
CA VAL A 37 -26.64 25.71 23.07
C VAL A 37 -25.46 26.67 22.86
N LEU A 38 -25.07 26.87 21.59
CA LEU A 38 -24.05 27.86 21.27
C LEU A 38 -24.66 29.25 21.41
N PRO A 39 -24.12 30.13 22.27
CA PRO A 39 -24.64 31.48 22.43
C PRO A 39 -24.55 32.24 21.12
N ARG A 40 -25.65 32.89 20.71
CA ARG A 40 -25.66 33.79 19.55
C ARG A 40 -25.11 35.18 19.87
N ASN A 41 -25.12 35.56 21.15
CA ASN A 41 -24.58 36.82 21.63
C ASN A 41 -23.04 36.71 21.75
N PRO A 42 -22.26 37.56 21.04
CA PRO A 42 -20.79 37.50 21.07
C PRO A 42 -20.17 37.60 22.46
N SER A 43 -20.75 38.41 23.36
CA SER A 43 -20.23 38.57 24.73
C SER A 43 -20.39 37.30 25.56
N VAL A 44 -21.54 36.63 25.42
CA VAL A 44 -21.81 35.36 26.10
C VAL A 44 -20.99 34.22 25.49
N LEU A 45 -20.77 34.26 24.18
CA LEU A 45 -19.90 33.32 23.49
C LEU A 45 -18.44 33.47 23.97
N ALA A 46 -17.94 34.70 24.06
CA ALA A 46 -16.62 34.99 24.59
C ALA A 46 -16.46 34.44 26.02
N GLN A 47 -17.41 34.74 26.91
CA GLN A 47 -17.41 34.20 28.28
C GLN A 47 -17.39 32.67 28.33
N SER A 48 -18.07 32.01 27.37
CA SER A 48 -18.12 30.54 27.29
C SER A 48 -16.82 29.92 26.77
N VAL A 49 -15.93 30.71 26.16
CA VAL A 49 -14.68 30.25 25.54
C VAL A 49 -13.44 30.71 26.32
N THR A 50 -13.48 31.87 27.01
CA THR A 50 -12.35 32.45 27.75
C THR A 50 -11.71 31.50 28.76
N TYR A 51 -12.50 30.59 29.35
CA TYR A 51 -12.02 29.62 30.34
C TYR A 51 -11.49 28.31 29.73
N VAL A 52 -11.37 28.23 28.40
CA VAL A 52 -10.73 27.11 27.72
C VAL A 52 -9.28 27.51 27.45
N PRO A 53 -8.31 27.06 28.27
CA PRO A 53 -6.91 27.42 28.04
C PRO A 53 -6.36 26.72 26.80
N THR A 54 -5.35 27.31 26.16
CA THR A 54 -4.69 26.74 24.97
C THR A 54 -3.99 25.41 25.27
N SER A 55 -3.66 25.14 26.54
CA SER A 55 -3.18 23.84 27.02
C SER A 55 -4.17 22.68 26.82
N THR A 56 -5.46 22.96 26.58
CA THR A 56 -6.45 21.93 26.19
C THR A 56 -6.23 21.39 24.78
N GLY A 57 -5.47 22.10 23.95
CA GLY A 57 -5.28 21.77 22.54
C GLY A 57 -6.49 22.04 21.65
N LEU A 58 -7.50 22.78 22.13
CA LEU A 58 -8.72 23.11 21.38
C LEU A 58 -8.71 24.49 20.72
N LEU A 59 -7.70 25.30 21.02
CA LEU A 59 -7.33 26.53 20.33
C LEU A 59 -5.84 26.81 20.55
N ASN A 60 -5.23 27.58 19.66
CA ASN A 60 -3.89 28.13 19.82
C ASN A 60 -3.90 29.59 20.31
N ASP A 61 -2.75 30.10 20.75
CA ASP A 61 -2.63 31.40 21.41
C ASP A 61 -3.05 32.59 20.52
N ASP A 62 -2.89 32.48 19.20
CA ASP A 62 -3.29 33.47 18.21
C ASP A 62 -4.70 33.22 17.63
N CYS A 63 -5.43 32.22 18.14
CA CYS A 63 -6.76 31.82 17.68
C CYS A 63 -6.87 31.50 16.17
N SER A 64 -5.76 31.25 15.49
CA SER A 64 -5.73 30.93 14.05
C SER A 64 -6.09 29.47 13.76
N VAL A 65 -5.99 28.58 14.76
CA VAL A 65 -6.26 27.15 14.61
C VAL A 65 -7.17 26.68 15.75
N MET A 66 -8.26 26.02 15.37
CA MET A 66 -9.20 25.40 16.30
C MET A 66 -9.32 23.89 16.02
N PRO A 67 -8.54 23.04 16.73
CA PRO A 67 -8.57 21.60 16.50
C PRO A 67 -9.91 20.96 16.83
N VAL A 68 -10.29 19.98 16.02
CA VAL A 68 -11.44 19.11 16.23
C VAL A 68 -10.93 17.69 16.38
N MET A 69 -10.93 17.19 17.61
CA MET A 69 -10.45 15.86 17.93
C MET A 69 -11.54 14.84 17.68
N MET A 70 -11.24 13.82 16.87
CA MET A 70 -12.17 12.75 16.53
C MET A 70 -11.62 11.42 17.04
N PHE A 71 -12.44 10.66 17.75
CA PHE A 71 -12.11 9.33 18.22
C PHE A 71 -12.82 8.31 17.34
N THR A 72 -12.05 7.46 16.67
CA THR A 72 -12.58 6.46 15.73
C THR A 72 -12.88 5.14 16.41
N ALA A 73 -13.83 4.38 15.86
CA ALA A 73 -14.20 3.06 16.36
C ALA A 73 -13.09 2.03 16.15
N ASP A 74 -12.33 2.18 15.05
CA ASP A 74 -11.17 1.37 14.72
C ASP A 74 -10.14 2.18 13.93
N HIS A 75 -9.04 1.52 13.55
CA HIS A 75 -7.96 2.09 12.75
C HIS A 75 -7.87 1.39 11.37
N ARG A 76 -8.99 0.92 10.82
CA ARG A 76 -9.02 0.28 9.50
C ARG A 76 -8.96 1.33 8.39
N ALA A 77 -8.36 0.97 7.25
CA ALA A 77 -8.26 1.88 6.12
C ALA A 77 -9.63 2.39 5.66
N GLU A 78 -10.63 1.50 5.55
CA GLU A 78 -12.00 1.87 5.14
C GLU A 78 -12.62 2.96 6.02
N THR A 79 -12.53 2.83 7.35
CA THR A 79 -13.04 3.81 8.30
C THR A 79 -12.32 5.15 8.18
N ILE A 80 -10.98 5.10 8.07
CA ILE A 80 -10.14 6.29 7.95
C ILE A 80 -10.43 7.01 6.64
N ASP A 81 -10.53 6.27 5.53
CA ASP A 81 -10.79 6.81 4.20
C ASP A 81 -12.19 7.44 4.12
N ALA A 82 -13.20 6.83 4.75
CA ALA A 82 -14.55 7.40 4.86
C ALA A 82 -14.54 8.73 5.63
N ILE A 83 -13.86 8.79 6.78
CA ILE A 83 -13.73 10.02 7.56
C ILE A 83 -12.99 11.10 6.76
N VAL A 84 -11.90 10.75 6.10
CA VAL A 84 -11.10 11.64 5.26
C VAL A 84 -11.93 12.20 4.10
N ALA A 85 -12.71 11.34 3.44
CA ALA A 85 -13.60 11.75 2.36
C ALA A 85 -14.65 12.76 2.84
N GLU A 86 -15.26 12.51 4.00
CA GLU A 86 -16.23 13.43 4.61
C GLU A 86 -15.60 14.78 5.01
N VAL A 87 -14.37 14.78 5.54
CA VAL A 87 -13.65 16.04 5.83
C VAL A 87 -13.39 16.82 4.55
N LYS A 88 -12.89 16.16 3.49
CA LYS A 88 -12.61 16.80 2.19
C LYS A 88 -13.89 17.32 1.52
N ALA A 89 -14.99 16.57 1.62
CA ALA A 89 -16.30 16.99 1.11
C ALA A 89 -16.83 18.21 1.86
N PHE A 90 -16.71 18.23 3.19
CA PHE A 90 -17.12 19.37 4.01
C PHE A 90 -16.28 20.61 3.71
N ASP A 91 -14.97 20.45 3.52
CA ASP A 91 -14.07 21.55 3.12
C ASP A 91 -14.44 22.12 1.74
N ALA A 92 -14.78 21.26 0.78
CA ALA A 92 -15.20 21.70 -0.55
C ALA A 92 -16.53 22.47 -0.54
N GLU A 93 -17.44 22.17 0.39
CA GLU A 93 -18.75 22.83 0.49
C GLU A 93 -18.72 24.10 1.35
N PHE A 94 -17.98 24.09 2.46
CA PHE A 94 -18.00 25.16 3.47
C PHE A 94 -16.67 25.88 3.67
N GLY A 95 -15.60 25.44 3.02
CA GLY A 95 -14.30 26.11 3.02
C GLY A 95 -14.33 27.43 2.26
N SER A 96 -13.50 28.38 2.70
CA SER A 96 -13.36 29.71 2.11
C SER A 96 -11.97 30.27 2.39
N ASP A 97 -11.60 31.39 1.78
CA ASP A 97 -10.29 32.04 2.03
C ASP A 97 -10.06 32.40 3.51
N GLU A 98 -11.12 32.47 4.33
CA GLU A 98 -11.05 32.75 5.77
C GLU A 98 -11.05 31.49 6.65
N VAL A 99 -11.52 30.35 6.14
CA VAL A 99 -11.72 29.11 6.91
C VAL A 99 -11.40 27.89 6.05
N ASP A 100 -10.35 27.16 6.44
CA ASP A 100 -9.93 25.90 5.83
C ASP A 100 -10.12 24.72 6.80
N PHE A 101 -10.67 23.60 6.33
CA PHE A 101 -10.78 22.35 7.07
C PHE A 101 -9.67 21.38 6.65
N ARG A 102 -8.52 21.48 7.32
CA ARG A 102 -7.37 20.60 7.06
C ARG A 102 -7.43 19.34 7.92
N LEU A 103 -7.06 18.20 7.35
CA LEU A 103 -6.73 17.01 8.12
C LEU A 103 -5.47 17.30 8.95
N ALA A 104 -5.60 17.16 10.27
CA ALA A 104 -4.53 17.43 11.21
C ALA A 104 -3.84 16.14 11.70
N THR A 105 -2.87 16.34 12.58
CA THR A 105 -2.12 15.32 13.34
C THR A 105 -3.01 14.33 14.12
N GLY A 106 -2.39 13.32 14.73
CA GLY A 106 -3.02 12.20 15.40
C GLY A 106 -2.79 10.90 14.65
N ASN A 107 -2.92 9.76 15.33
CA ASN A 107 -2.61 8.45 14.75
C ASN A 107 -3.38 8.22 13.43
N VAL A 108 -4.68 8.54 13.42
CA VAL A 108 -5.55 8.41 12.24
C VAL A 108 -5.16 9.37 11.12
N GLY A 109 -4.85 10.63 11.42
CA GLY A 109 -4.43 11.61 10.41
C GLY A 109 -3.08 11.26 9.76
N VAL A 110 -2.12 10.77 10.55
CA VAL A 110 -0.83 10.27 10.03
C VAL A 110 -1.05 9.02 9.18
N MET A 111 -1.91 8.09 9.62
CA MET A 111 -2.26 6.90 8.84
C MET A 111 -2.94 7.25 7.51
N ALA A 112 -3.87 8.21 7.51
CA ALA A 112 -4.52 8.72 6.29
C ALA A 112 -3.50 9.28 5.30
N ALA A 113 -2.64 10.20 5.75
CA ALA A 113 -1.61 10.80 4.91
C ALA A 113 -0.64 9.74 4.36
N THR A 114 -0.31 8.74 5.18
CA THR A 114 0.54 7.61 4.78
C THR A 114 -0.14 6.74 3.73
N ASN A 115 -1.43 6.42 3.90
CA ASN A 115 -2.20 5.64 2.94
C ASN A 115 -2.33 6.36 1.59
N GLU A 116 -2.59 7.67 1.60
CA GLU A 116 -2.64 8.49 0.38
C GLU A 116 -1.29 8.46 -0.36
N ALA A 117 -0.18 8.62 0.37
CA ALA A 117 1.17 8.55 -0.21
C ALA A 117 1.47 7.17 -0.80
N VAL A 118 1.09 6.09 -0.11
CA VAL A 118 1.28 4.71 -0.59
C VAL A 118 0.44 4.44 -1.84
N SER A 119 -0.84 4.83 -1.84
CA SER A 119 -1.74 4.67 -2.98
C SER A 119 -1.23 5.44 -4.21
N ALA A 120 -0.77 6.69 -3.99
CA ALA A 120 -0.18 7.51 -5.04
C ALA A 120 1.14 6.93 -5.57
N ALA A 121 1.95 6.28 -4.74
CA ALA A 121 3.24 5.72 -5.13
C ALA A 121 3.16 4.31 -5.73
N GLN A 122 2.16 3.50 -5.36
CA GLN A 122 2.10 2.10 -5.74
C GLN A 122 2.00 1.88 -7.26
N PHE A 123 1.03 2.53 -7.90
CA PHE A 123 0.83 2.39 -9.34
C PHE A 123 2.04 2.88 -10.16
N PRO A 124 2.60 4.08 -9.94
CA PRO A 124 3.77 4.52 -10.68
C PRO A 124 5.00 3.65 -10.38
N MET A 125 5.19 3.18 -9.15
CA MET A 125 6.28 2.26 -8.82
C MET A 125 6.19 0.97 -9.65
N LEU A 126 5.03 0.30 -9.65
CA LEU A 126 4.83 -0.90 -10.45
C LEU A 126 5.03 -0.61 -11.94
N LEU A 127 4.46 0.50 -12.44
CA LEU A 127 4.62 0.92 -13.83
C LEU A 127 6.10 1.09 -14.19
N TYR A 128 6.89 1.80 -13.37
CA TYR A 128 8.31 2.03 -13.63
C TYR A 128 9.12 0.73 -13.57
N VAL A 129 8.90 -0.13 -12.57
CA VAL A 129 9.60 -1.41 -12.43
C VAL A 129 9.29 -2.32 -13.62
N PHE A 130 8.01 -2.53 -13.94
CA PHE A 130 7.63 -3.37 -15.08
C PHE A 130 8.08 -2.77 -16.41
N SER A 131 7.99 -1.45 -16.59
CA SER A 131 8.49 -0.79 -17.81
C SER A 131 9.98 -0.97 -17.97
N ALA A 132 10.77 -0.77 -16.91
CA ALA A 132 12.21 -0.98 -16.92
C ALA A 132 12.56 -2.43 -17.27
N ILE A 133 11.87 -3.41 -16.68
CA ILE A 133 12.04 -4.84 -16.97
C ILE A 133 11.70 -5.16 -18.42
N ILE A 134 10.56 -4.66 -18.93
CA ILE A 134 10.12 -4.89 -20.30
C ILE A 134 11.15 -4.31 -21.29
N VAL A 135 11.60 -3.08 -21.07
CA VAL A 135 12.62 -2.42 -21.89
C VAL A 135 13.93 -3.20 -21.85
N LEU A 136 14.41 -3.58 -20.67
CA LEU A 136 15.65 -4.34 -20.52
C LEU A 136 15.58 -5.71 -21.22
N CYS A 137 14.46 -6.43 -21.06
CA CYS A 137 14.22 -7.69 -21.75
C CYS A 137 14.14 -7.50 -23.27
N LEU A 138 13.48 -6.44 -23.73
CA LEU A 138 13.36 -6.13 -25.16
C LEU A 138 14.73 -5.80 -25.76
N VAL A 139 15.56 -5.02 -25.06
CA VAL A 139 16.93 -4.69 -25.51
C VAL A 139 17.81 -5.95 -25.53
N THR A 140 17.75 -6.77 -24.49
CA THR A 140 18.59 -7.97 -24.33
C THR A 140 18.22 -9.07 -25.33
N PHE A 141 16.93 -9.37 -25.47
CA PHE A 141 16.46 -10.50 -26.29
C PHE A 141 15.99 -10.08 -27.68
N ARG A 142 15.72 -8.79 -27.91
CA ARG A 142 15.19 -8.23 -29.18
C ARG A 142 13.96 -8.97 -29.69
N SER A 143 13.12 -9.47 -28.78
CA SER A 143 11.96 -10.30 -29.09
C SER A 143 10.84 -10.07 -28.10
N LEU A 144 9.69 -9.61 -28.58
CA LEU A 144 8.49 -9.43 -27.76
C LEU A 144 8.01 -10.74 -27.11
N ARG A 145 8.14 -11.85 -27.84
CA ARG A 145 7.74 -13.18 -27.32
C ARG A 145 8.63 -13.61 -26.16
N ALA A 146 9.93 -13.33 -26.24
CA ALA A 146 10.88 -13.59 -25.17
C ALA A 146 10.52 -12.78 -23.91
N THR A 147 10.27 -11.47 -24.10
CA THR A 147 9.88 -10.58 -23.02
C THR A 147 8.59 -11.05 -22.35
N LEU A 148 7.56 -11.44 -23.11
CA LEU A 148 6.31 -11.96 -22.55
C LEU A 148 6.51 -13.26 -21.76
N CYS A 149 7.40 -14.16 -22.20
CA CYS A 149 7.70 -15.40 -21.45
C CYS A 149 8.31 -15.13 -20.06
N ILE A 150 9.02 -14.01 -19.89
CA ILE A 150 9.66 -13.62 -18.62
C ILE A 150 8.71 -12.79 -17.77
N VAL A 151 8.01 -11.83 -18.38
CA VAL A 151 7.17 -10.85 -17.65
C VAL A 151 5.85 -11.45 -17.17
N LEU A 152 5.24 -12.37 -17.93
CA LEU A 152 3.94 -12.94 -17.55
C LEU A 152 4.00 -13.78 -16.25
N PRO A 153 4.97 -14.71 -16.06
CA PRO A 153 5.13 -15.39 -14.78
C PRO A 153 5.32 -14.40 -13.63
N LEU A 154 6.16 -13.38 -13.84
CA LEU A 154 6.45 -12.37 -12.82
C LEU A 154 5.21 -11.55 -12.41
N ALA A 155 4.40 -11.15 -13.39
CA ALA A 155 3.15 -10.45 -13.16
C ALA A 155 2.15 -11.33 -12.40
N LEU A 156 2.08 -12.62 -12.74
CA LEU A 156 1.25 -13.59 -12.02
C LEU A 156 1.70 -13.72 -10.56
N VAL A 157 3.00 -13.87 -10.29
CA VAL A 157 3.50 -13.95 -8.90
C VAL A 157 3.23 -12.65 -8.14
N SER A 158 3.35 -11.50 -8.79
CA SER A 158 3.01 -10.20 -8.18
C SER A 158 1.53 -10.13 -7.79
N LEU A 159 0.63 -10.61 -8.65
CA LEU A 159 -0.79 -10.71 -8.35
C LEU A 159 -1.06 -11.67 -7.19
N LEU A 160 -0.38 -12.83 -7.17
CA LEU A 160 -0.49 -13.79 -6.07
C LEU A 160 0.06 -13.22 -4.75
N ALA A 161 1.07 -12.36 -4.79
CA ALA A 161 1.57 -11.67 -3.61
C ALA A 161 0.52 -10.70 -3.05
N TYR A 162 -0.17 -9.94 -3.92
CA TYR A 162 -1.30 -9.12 -3.49
C TYR A 162 -2.46 -9.97 -2.93
N ALA A 163 -2.77 -11.11 -3.54
CA ALA A 163 -3.76 -12.03 -3.01
C ALA A 163 -3.36 -12.55 -1.61
N LEU A 164 -2.10 -12.91 -1.40
CA LEU A 164 -1.58 -13.33 -0.10
C LEU A 164 -1.70 -12.20 0.93
N MET A 165 -1.39 -10.95 0.55
CA MET A 165 -1.57 -9.80 1.42
C MET A 165 -3.02 -9.65 1.88
N THR A 166 -3.99 -9.82 0.98
CA THR A 166 -5.41 -9.77 1.35
C THR A 166 -5.82 -10.93 2.26
N LEU A 167 -5.32 -12.15 2.01
CA LEU A 167 -5.65 -13.33 2.81
C LEU A 167 -5.09 -13.26 4.24
N LEU A 168 -3.91 -12.69 4.40
CA LEU A 168 -3.23 -12.55 5.70
C LEU A 168 -3.53 -11.21 6.39
N GLU A 169 -4.44 -10.41 5.84
CA GLU A 169 -4.77 -9.06 6.33
C GLU A 169 -3.54 -8.14 6.48
N ILE A 170 -2.53 -8.34 5.62
CA ILE A 170 -1.33 -7.51 5.56
C ILE A 170 -1.63 -6.31 4.66
N GLY A 171 -1.87 -5.15 5.28
CA GLY A 171 -2.09 -3.92 4.53
C GLY A 171 -0.90 -3.49 3.67
N LEU A 172 -1.20 -2.86 2.53
CA LEU A 172 -0.26 -2.08 1.74
C LEU A 172 0.15 -0.84 2.53
N LYS A 173 1.40 -0.78 2.95
CA LYS A 173 1.97 0.28 3.79
C LYS A 173 3.27 0.76 3.16
N VAL A 174 3.80 1.90 3.61
CA VAL A 174 5.16 2.40 3.24
C VAL A 174 6.23 1.33 3.42
N SER A 175 5.94 0.41 4.31
CA SER A 175 6.80 -0.64 4.79
C SER A 175 6.76 -1.88 3.87
N THR A 176 5.58 -2.27 3.34
CA THR A 176 5.41 -3.44 2.47
C THR A 176 5.49 -3.10 0.97
N LEU A 177 5.33 -1.82 0.61
CA LEU A 177 5.41 -1.36 -0.77
C LEU A 177 6.78 -1.66 -1.43
N PRO A 178 7.94 -1.37 -0.81
CA PRO A 178 9.24 -1.66 -1.41
C PRO A 178 9.52 -3.16 -1.54
N VAL A 179 8.91 -3.98 -0.68
CA VAL A 179 9.07 -5.44 -0.71
C VAL A 179 8.52 -6.04 -2.00
N VAL A 180 7.39 -5.55 -2.49
CA VAL A 180 6.83 -6.01 -3.77
C VAL A 180 7.78 -5.63 -4.92
N ALA A 181 8.28 -4.39 -4.94
CA ALA A 181 9.25 -3.98 -5.97
C ALA A 181 10.55 -4.80 -5.92
N LEU A 182 11.07 -5.07 -4.72
CA LEU A 182 12.26 -5.91 -4.52
C LEU A 182 12.01 -7.35 -4.98
N GLY A 183 10.88 -7.92 -4.61
CA GLY A 183 10.51 -9.28 -5.00
C GLY A 183 10.32 -9.41 -6.51
N VAL A 184 9.81 -8.38 -7.19
CA VAL A 184 9.72 -8.32 -8.66
C VAL A 184 11.12 -8.23 -9.29
N GLY A 185 12.01 -7.40 -8.74
CA GLY A 185 13.40 -7.27 -9.21
C GLY A 185 14.20 -8.57 -9.10
N ILE A 186 14.08 -9.29 -7.99
CA ILE A 186 14.77 -10.59 -7.83
C ILE A 186 14.07 -11.68 -8.66
N GLY A 187 12.74 -11.62 -8.78
CA GLY A 187 11.97 -12.59 -9.55
C GLY A 187 12.28 -12.60 -11.05
N VAL A 188 12.52 -11.41 -11.63
CA VAL A 188 12.85 -11.30 -13.05
C VAL A 188 14.20 -11.96 -13.38
N ASP A 189 15.17 -11.91 -12.47
CA ASP A 189 16.50 -12.49 -12.69
C ASP A 189 16.43 -14.00 -12.92
N TYR A 190 15.56 -14.71 -12.19
CA TYR A 190 15.33 -16.14 -12.41
C TYR A 190 14.82 -16.41 -13.82
N GLY A 191 13.84 -15.62 -14.29
CA GLY A 191 13.28 -15.73 -15.63
C GLY A 191 14.31 -15.42 -16.72
N ILE A 192 15.09 -14.35 -16.56
CA ILE A 192 16.16 -13.96 -17.49
C ILE A 192 17.22 -15.05 -17.58
N TYR A 193 17.66 -15.60 -16.44
CA TYR A 193 18.73 -16.58 -16.40
C TYR A 193 18.31 -17.91 -17.05
N ILE A 194 17.11 -18.41 -16.72
CA ILE A 194 16.52 -19.61 -17.35
C ILE A 194 16.31 -19.37 -18.85
N TYR A 195 15.71 -18.25 -19.24
CA TYR A 195 15.43 -17.96 -20.64
C TYR A 195 16.71 -17.78 -21.48
N SER A 196 17.73 -17.11 -20.94
CA SER A 196 19.02 -16.92 -21.61
C SER A 196 19.68 -18.25 -21.94
N ARG A 197 19.71 -19.18 -20.96
CA ARG A 197 20.25 -20.52 -21.21
C ARG A 197 19.40 -21.31 -22.18
N PHE A 198 18.08 -21.29 -22.00
CA PHE A 198 17.14 -21.96 -22.90
C PHE A 198 17.30 -21.50 -24.35
N ARG A 199 17.42 -20.20 -24.58
CA ARG A 199 17.67 -19.62 -25.90
C ARG A 199 19.02 -20.06 -26.48
N SER A 200 20.06 -20.13 -25.66
CA SER A 200 21.39 -20.59 -26.13
C SER A 200 21.36 -22.04 -26.61
N ILE A 201 20.59 -22.90 -25.95
CA ILE A 201 20.47 -24.32 -26.30
C ILE A 201 19.55 -24.50 -27.52
N LEU A 202 18.47 -23.72 -27.63
CA LEU A 202 17.66 -23.66 -28.85
C LEU A 202 18.47 -23.20 -30.07
N ALA A 203 19.36 -22.21 -29.89
CA ALA A 203 20.24 -21.74 -30.96
C ALA A 203 21.24 -22.82 -31.42
N ALA A 204 21.55 -23.79 -30.56
CA ALA A 204 22.35 -24.97 -30.90
C ALA A 204 21.58 -26.06 -31.66
N GLY A 205 20.31 -25.81 -32.03
CA GLY A 205 19.50 -26.68 -32.89
C GLY A 205 18.71 -27.76 -32.16
N LYS A 206 18.72 -27.79 -30.82
CA LYS A 206 17.94 -28.77 -30.06
C LYS A 206 16.45 -28.47 -30.10
N SER A 207 15.62 -29.50 -29.96
CA SER A 207 14.17 -29.32 -29.85
C SER A 207 13.79 -28.59 -28.55
N VAL A 208 12.62 -27.96 -28.52
CA VAL A 208 12.12 -27.23 -27.33
C VAL A 208 12.14 -28.10 -26.05
N PRO A 209 11.66 -29.36 -26.07
CA PRO A 209 11.70 -30.22 -24.87
C PRO A 209 13.12 -30.57 -24.42
N GLU A 210 14.03 -30.84 -25.36
CA GLU A 210 15.43 -31.14 -25.04
C GLU A 210 16.16 -29.93 -24.48
N ALA A 211 15.96 -28.77 -25.10
CA ALA A 211 16.55 -27.51 -24.66
C ALA A 211 16.10 -27.15 -23.25
N TYR A 212 14.84 -27.41 -22.93
CA TYR A 212 14.30 -27.21 -21.59
C TYR A 212 14.91 -28.17 -20.57
N ARG A 213 14.93 -29.47 -20.87
CA ARG A 213 15.51 -30.49 -19.96
C ARG A 213 16.95 -30.15 -19.61
N GLU A 214 17.75 -29.78 -20.59
CA GLU A 214 19.14 -29.39 -20.38
C GLU A 214 19.26 -28.06 -19.60
N THR A 215 18.41 -27.08 -19.88
CA THR A 215 18.36 -25.83 -19.12
C THR A 215 18.09 -26.08 -17.64
N LEU A 216 17.14 -26.94 -17.30
CA LEU A 216 16.85 -27.28 -15.91
C LEU A 216 18.02 -27.99 -15.23
N THR A 217 18.69 -28.89 -15.94
CA THR A 217 19.78 -29.71 -15.37
C THR A 217 21.00 -28.85 -15.04
N VAL A 218 21.28 -27.83 -15.86
CA VAL A 218 22.47 -26.96 -15.69
C VAL A 218 22.14 -25.70 -14.91
N THR A 219 21.13 -24.95 -15.35
CA THR A 219 20.80 -23.61 -14.84
C THR A 219 19.70 -23.65 -13.79
N GLY A 220 18.75 -24.59 -13.92
CA GLY A 220 17.65 -24.76 -12.96
C GLY A 220 18.14 -25.03 -11.53
N ASN A 221 19.13 -25.91 -11.36
CA ASN A 221 19.72 -26.19 -10.05
C ASN A 221 20.29 -24.94 -9.36
N GLY A 222 20.93 -24.04 -10.11
CA GLY A 222 21.43 -22.77 -9.56
C GLY A 222 20.31 -21.82 -9.14
N VAL A 223 19.24 -21.75 -9.92
CA VAL A 223 18.04 -20.95 -9.59
C VAL A 223 17.32 -21.50 -8.36
N VAL A 224 17.21 -22.83 -8.24
CA VAL A 224 16.60 -23.46 -7.05
C VAL A 224 17.44 -23.18 -5.81
N PHE A 225 18.76 -23.34 -5.90
CA PHE A 225 19.65 -23.09 -4.78
C PHE A 225 19.57 -21.64 -4.31
N THR A 226 19.71 -20.68 -5.22
CA THR A 226 19.63 -19.25 -4.90
C THR A 226 18.27 -18.85 -4.33
N GLY A 227 17.18 -19.32 -4.94
CA GLY A 227 15.82 -19.07 -4.46
C GLY A 227 15.59 -19.60 -3.05
N LEU A 228 16.03 -20.83 -2.76
CA LEU A 228 15.92 -21.42 -1.43
C LEU A 228 16.81 -20.71 -0.39
N THR A 229 18.07 -20.39 -0.74
CA THR A 229 18.98 -19.71 0.20
C THR A 229 18.45 -18.32 0.59
N LEU A 230 17.95 -17.54 -0.38
CA LEU A 230 17.33 -16.24 -0.12
C LEU A 230 16.05 -16.38 0.70
N ALA A 231 15.18 -17.35 0.34
CA ALA A 231 13.94 -17.60 1.05
C ALA A 231 14.17 -17.99 2.51
N VAL A 232 15.12 -18.89 2.79
CA VAL A 232 15.49 -19.30 4.15
C VAL A 232 16.09 -18.14 4.93
N GLY A 233 16.97 -17.35 4.31
CA GLY A 233 17.57 -16.18 4.95
C GLY A 233 16.53 -15.19 5.45
N VAL A 234 15.56 -14.84 4.59
CA VAL A 234 14.50 -13.89 4.93
C VAL A 234 13.37 -14.52 5.75
N ALA A 235 13.14 -15.83 5.66
CA ALA A 235 12.13 -16.52 6.48
C ALA A 235 12.40 -16.38 7.98
N THR A 236 13.66 -16.16 8.38
CA THR A 236 14.01 -15.87 9.78
C THR A 236 13.33 -14.61 10.32
N TRP A 237 12.99 -13.65 9.45
CA TRP A 237 12.32 -12.40 9.83
C TRP A 237 10.89 -12.60 10.33
N ILE A 238 10.26 -13.72 9.95
CA ILE A 238 8.89 -14.08 10.38
C ILE A 238 8.81 -14.19 11.90
N PHE A 239 9.91 -14.58 12.57
CA PHE A 239 9.98 -14.69 14.03
C PHE A 239 10.25 -13.36 14.74
N SER A 240 10.34 -12.25 14.01
CA SER A 240 10.57 -10.95 14.62
C SER A 240 9.36 -10.49 15.44
N PRO A 241 9.57 -9.94 16.66
CA PRO A 241 8.49 -9.33 17.44
C PRO A 241 7.95 -8.06 16.76
N LEU A 242 8.71 -7.47 15.84
CA LEU A 242 8.27 -6.30 15.09
C LEU A 242 7.39 -6.74 13.92
N LYS A 243 6.07 -6.50 14.01
CA LYS A 243 5.09 -6.88 12.97
C LYS A 243 5.49 -6.44 11.56
N PHE A 244 6.09 -5.25 11.43
CA PHE A 244 6.61 -4.78 10.15
C PHE A 244 7.62 -5.76 9.53
N GLN A 245 8.60 -6.20 10.31
CA GLN A 245 9.63 -7.12 9.85
C GLN A 245 9.07 -8.52 9.58
N ALA A 246 8.13 -8.99 10.41
CA ALA A 246 7.46 -10.28 10.22
C ALA A 246 6.63 -10.30 8.92
N ASP A 247 5.81 -9.27 8.67
CA ASP A 247 4.99 -9.15 7.47
C ASP A 247 5.88 -9.11 6.20
N MET A 248 6.99 -8.36 6.21
CA MET A 248 7.96 -8.37 5.11
C MET A 248 8.61 -9.74 4.90
N GLY A 249 8.95 -10.44 6.00
CA GLY A 249 9.54 -11.78 5.95
C GLY A 249 8.65 -12.76 5.21
N ILE A 250 7.36 -12.78 5.54
CA ILE A 250 6.36 -13.64 4.88
C ILE A 250 6.27 -13.32 3.38
N LEU A 251 6.15 -12.04 3.02
CA LEU A 251 6.00 -11.61 1.63
C LEU A 251 7.23 -11.92 0.79
N LEU A 252 8.43 -11.62 1.29
CA LEU A 252 9.67 -11.89 0.56
C LEU A 252 9.92 -13.39 0.38
N THR A 253 9.74 -14.19 1.44
CA THR A 253 9.88 -15.64 1.35
C THR A 253 8.91 -16.22 0.33
N PHE A 254 7.64 -15.78 0.34
CA PHE A 254 6.67 -16.17 -0.67
C PHE A 254 7.12 -15.79 -2.09
N MET A 255 7.48 -14.52 -2.30
CA MET A 255 7.87 -14.03 -3.62
C MET A 255 9.12 -14.75 -4.15
N PHE A 256 10.13 -15.02 -3.34
CA PHE A 256 11.32 -15.74 -3.79
C PHE A 256 11.02 -17.17 -4.21
N LEU A 257 10.23 -17.90 -3.42
CA LEU A 257 9.86 -19.27 -3.74
C LEU A 257 8.94 -19.33 -4.96
N VAL A 258 7.91 -18.50 -5.02
CA VAL A 258 6.92 -18.55 -6.10
C VAL A 258 7.47 -17.98 -7.40
N ASN A 259 8.36 -16.97 -7.37
CA ASN A 259 9.07 -16.52 -8.57
C ASN A 259 10.02 -17.59 -9.11
N MET A 260 10.76 -18.27 -8.23
CA MET A 260 11.62 -19.40 -8.60
C MET A 260 10.78 -20.51 -9.26
N LEU A 261 9.65 -20.89 -8.67
CA LEU A 261 8.73 -21.87 -9.25
C LEU A 261 8.12 -21.38 -10.57
N GLY A 262 7.74 -20.10 -10.65
CA GLY A 262 7.21 -19.48 -11.87
C GLY A 262 8.21 -19.51 -13.03
N ALA A 263 9.47 -19.23 -12.77
CA ALA A 263 10.55 -19.30 -13.76
C ALA A 263 10.84 -20.74 -14.20
N ILE A 264 10.68 -21.72 -13.32
CA ILE A 264 10.94 -23.14 -13.63
C ILE A 264 9.75 -23.80 -14.31
N LEU A 265 8.52 -23.47 -13.94
CA LEU A 265 7.31 -24.19 -14.39
C LEU A 265 6.55 -23.44 -15.49
N ILE A 266 6.35 -22.13 -15.33
CA ILE A 266 5.45 -21.35 -16.20
C ILE A 266 6.19 -20.84 -17.43
N LEU A 267 7.41 -20.34 -17.26
CA LEU A 267 8.21 -19.82 -18.37
C LEU A 267 8.41 -20.84 -19.51
N PRO A 268 8.72 -22.13 -19.25
CA PRO A 268 8.87 -23.12 -20.31
C PRO A 268 7.56 -23.47 -21.02
N ALA A 269 6.45 -23.52 -20.27
CA ALA A 269 5.13 -23.74 -20.84
C ALA A 269 4.76 -22.61 -21.81
N LEU A 270 5.02 -21.36 -21.40
CA LEU A 270 4.85 -20.18 -22.27
C LEU A 270 5.80 -20.18 -23.46
N ALA A 271 7.07 -20.56 -23.25
CA ALA A 271 8.06 -20.64 -24.31
C ALA A 271 7.68 -21.69 -25.36
N HIS A 272 7.17 -22.85 -24.94
CA HIS A 272 6.67 -23.87 -25.86
C HIS A 272 5.53 -23.35 -26.73
N TYR A 273 4.55 -22.67 -26.14
CA TYR A 273 3.40 -22.13 -26.87
C TYR A 273 3.79 -20.94 -27.80
N LEU A 274 4.58 -19.99 -27.30
CA LEU A 274 4.89 -18.75 -28.01
C LEU A 274 6.04 -18.90 -29.04
N LEU A 275 6.99 -19.81 -28.80
CA LEU A 275 8.17 -20.02 -29.65
C LEU A 275 8.10 -21.31 -30.47
N GLY A 276 7.32 -22.30 -30.04
CA GLY A 276 7.18 -23.60 -30.72
C GLY A 276 6.55 -23.55 -32.12
N GLY A 277 5.96 -22.40 -32.52
CA GLY A 277 5.38 -22.22 -33.85
C GLY A 277 6.37 -22.02 -35.01
N ARG A 278 7.69 -21.97 -34.76
CA ARG A 278 8.71 -21.86 -35.82
C ARG A 278 9.64 -23.07 -35.77
N ARG A 279 9.48 -23.95 -36.77
CA ARG A 279 10.41 -24.98 -37.28
C ARG A 279 10.04 -26.44 -36.97
N GLN A 280 9.03 -26.93 -37.72
CA GLN A 280 8.93 -28.33 -38.17
C GLN A 280 9.04 -28.45 -39.71
N SER A 281 9.59 -27.46 -40.41
CA SER A 281 9.82 -27.56 -41.86
C SER A 281 11.30 -27.34 -42.19
N GLY A 282 11.92 -28.39 -42.74
CA GLY A 282 13.29 -28.39 -43.25
C GLY A 282 14.15 -29.41 -42.54
#